data_AF-A0A7J9YDK5-F1
#
_entry.id   AF-A0A7J9YDK5-F1
#
_cell.length_a   1.000
_cell.length_b   1.000
_cell.length_c   1.000
_cell.angle_alpha   90.00
_cell.angle_beta   90.00
_cell.angle_gamma   90.00
#
_symmetry.space_group_name_H-M   'P 1'
#
loop_
_entity.id
_entity.type
_entity.pdbx_description
1 polymer ?
#
loop_
_entity_poly.entity_id
_entity_poly.type
_entity_poly.pdbx_seq_one_letter_code
_entity_poly.pdbx_strand_id
1 'polypeptide(L)'
;MSGDTGPAWDPTDDADYVESRVTDVLTAPDATVDSVIAEAALLITCNGEAAEADRLCEQWLAVTERPAAALVADPLIARGFAVFFVARQVTPAWAAGVPPLDLAAEQRAHRRYLARPDPTVPAGLFGDSPAGRLLAPIAERMEDDAPADPSKRLAAEAEDAATEGDRALVDELLTQWAARAGSLPRVAMLAGCERLAPLLLDGALTGPLGLEPGWPQRCAGELIAALRLRYPATGEPRTATSWRELIEQILSARATADLPPAQPPAGASAAAIAAAEDRLRLRLPDDYRDFLAVSDGLPADVVFPRLLAATELESGPRGAVVISERTSHGFITLVPTDGARSWHVVEWDNVLGATVHEDFRVLLLNHLSLLDTSSA
;
A
#
# COMPACT_ATOMS: atom_id res chain seq x y z
N MET A 1 25.42 19.90 -23.46
CA MET A 1 24.00 19.52 -23.50
C MET A 1 23.62 19.19 -22.08
N SER A 2 22.92 20.11 -21.41
CA SER A 2 22.46 19.92 -20.03
C SER A 2 21.39 18.83 -20.06
N GLY A 3 21.72 17.68 -19.46
CA GLY A 3 20.76 16.62 -19.23
C GLY A 3 19.68 17.14 -18.28
N ASP A 4 18.44 17.06 -18.73
CA ASP A 4 17.26 17.30 -17.93
C ASP A 4 17.24 16.23 -16.83
N THR A 5 17.75 16.59 -15.65
CA THR A 5 17.55 15.81 -14.43
C THR A 5 16.11 16.08 -14.02
N GLY A 6 15.25 15.08 -14.16
CA GLY A 6 13.88 15.12 -13.64
C GLY A 6 13.86 15.63 -12.19
N PRO A 7 12.71 16.17 -11.74
CA PRO A 7 12.65 16.87 -10.46
C PRO A 7 13.26 16.00 -9.36
N ALA A 8 14.19 16.62 -8.62
CA ALA A 8 14.65 16.09 -7.35
C ALA A 8 13.41 15.76 -6.53
N TRP A 9 13.39 14.59 -5.93
CA TRP A 9 12.25 14.18 -5.14
C TRP A 9 11.94 15.25 -4.09
N ASP A 10 10.69 15.73 -4.15
CA ASP A 10 10.15 16.68 -3.20
C ASP A 10 9.52 15.87 -2.06
N PRO A 11 10.09 15.87 -0.86
CA PRO A 11 9.52 15.17 0.30
C PRO A 11 8.18 15.77 0.76
N THR A 12 7.68 16.83 0.12
CA THR A 12 6.28 17.28 0.31
C THR A 12 5.26 16.50 -0.53
N ASP A 13 5.71 15.59 -1.39
CA ASP A 13 4.90 14.64 -2.20
C ASP A 13 4.93 13.20 -1.64
N ASP A 14 5.10 13.02 -0.32
CA ASP A 14 5.00 11.71 0.34
C ASP A 14 3.65 11.00 0.09
N ALA A 15 2.60 11.76 -0.23
CA ALA A 15 1.31 11.24 -0.68
C ALA A 15 1.41 10.54 -2.05
N ASP A 16 2.25 11.02 -2.96
CA ASP A 16 2.33 10.54 -4.34
C ASP A 16 2.85 9.11 -4.45
N TYR A 17 3.82 8.70 -3.61
CA TYR A 17 4.30 7.32 -3.64
C TYR A 17 3.19 6.36 -3.23
N VAL A 18 2.61 6.56 -2.03
CA VAL A 18 1.63 5.62 -1.49
C VAL A 18 0.37 5.61 -2.35
N GLU A 19 -0.12 6.77 -2.78
CA GLU A 19 -1.26 6.88 -3.69
C GLU A 19 -0.99 6.18 -5.03
N SER A 20 0.19 6.36 -5.62
CA SER A 20 0.59 5.66 -6.85
C SER A 20 0.63 4.14 -6.65
N ARG A 21 1.23 3.65 -5.55
CA ARG A 21 1.32 2.21 -5.27
C ARG A 21 -0.06 1.61 -4.97
N VAL A 22 -0.92 2.31 -4.23
CA VAL A 22 -2.32 1.91 -3.99
C VAL A 22 -3.08 1.79 -5.31
N THR A 23 -2.92 2.78 -6.21
CA THR A 23 -3.52 2.75 -7.55
C THR A 23 -3.05 1.54 -8.36
N ASP A 24 -1.75 1.25 -8.36
CA ASP A 24 -1.19 0.07 -9.04
C ASP A 24 -1.72 -1.23 -8.42
N VAL A 25 -1.76 -1.34 -7.09
CA VAL A 25 -2.32 -2.51 -6.40
C VAL A 25 -3.77 -2.73 -6.80
N LEU A 26 -4.57 -1.68 -6.97
CA LEU A 26 -6.01 -1.82 -7.27
C LEU A 26 -6.29 -2.10 -8.74
N THR A 27 -5.45 -1.61 -9.66
CA THR A 27 -5.80 -1.56 -11.09
C THR A 27 -4.86 -2.35 -12.02
N ALA A 28 -3.62 -2.60 -11.62
CA ALA A 28 -2.62 -3.20 -12.50
C ALA A 28 -2.81 -4.72 -12.65
N PRO A 29 -2.14 -5.41 -13.60
CA PRO A 29 -2.14 -6.88 -13.64
C PRO A 29 -1.53 -7.50 -12.39
N ASP A 30 -1.93 -8.73 -12.05
CA ASP A 30 -1.49 -9.47 -10.86
C ASP A 30 0.04 -9.54 -10.68
N ALA A 31 0.79 -9.72 -11.76
CA ALA A 31 2.26 -9.73 -11.71
C ALA A 31 2.85 -8.37 -11.32
N THR A 32 2.21 -7.27 -11.71
CA THR A 32 2.63 -5.92 -11.31
C THR A 32 2.33 -5.69 -9.83
N VAL A 33 1.21 -6.20 -9.31
CA VAL A 33 0.93 -6.17 -7.87
C VAL A 33 2.05 -6.85 -7.08
N ASP A 34 2.54 -8.00 -7.55
CA ASP A 34 3.60 -8.76 -6.85
C ASP A 34 4.88 -7.94 -6.76
N SER A 35 5.28 -7.33 -7.87
CA SER A 35 6.43 -6.42 -7.90
C SER A 35 6.23 -5.23 -6.97
N VAL A 36 5.07 -4.58 -6.99
CA VAL A 36 4.77 -3.42 -6.13
C VAL A 36 4.86 -3.78 -4.65
N ILE A 37 4.25 -4.88 -4.24
CA ILE A 37 4.27 -5.32 -2.84
C ILE A 37 5.69 -5.68 -2.40
N ALA A 38 6.45 -6.36 -3.25
CA ALA A 38 7.82 -6.75 -2.93
C ALA A 38 8.77 -5.54 -2.85
N GLU A 39 8.65 -4.57 -3.76
CA GLU A 39 9.43 -3.33 -3.71
C GLU A 39 9.08 -2.48 -2.47
N ALA A 40 7.80 -2.33 -2.16
CA ALA A 40 7.34 -1.61 -0.98
C ALA A 40 7.84 -2.27 0.31
N ALA A 41 7.76 -3.60 0.41
CA ALA A 41 8.28 -4.34 1.56
C ALA A 41 9.80 -4.17 1.74
N LEU A 42 10.59 -4.15 0.66
CA LEU A 42 12.01 -3.82 0.74
C LEU A 42 12.24 -2.38 1.19
N LEU A 43 11.46 -1.42 0.68
CA LEU A 43 11.57 -0.02 1.08
C LEU A 43 11.25 0.16 2.57
N ILE A 44 10.16 -0.43 3.06
CA ILE A 44 9.77 -0.44 4.47
C ILE A 44 10.90 -1.05 5.32
N THR A 45 11.49 -2.17 4.88
CA THR A 45 12.62 -2.82 5.57
C THR A 45 13.85 -1.90 5.65
N CYS A 46 14.20 -1.22 4.57
CA CYS A 46 15.32 -0.26 4.53
C CYS A 46 15.12 0.99 5.40
N ASN A 47 13.89 1.23 5.87
CA ASN A 47 13.54 2.31 6.78
C ASN A 47 13.38 1.83 8.24
N GLY A 48 13.83 0.61 8.54
CA GLY A 48 13.93 0.07 9.89
C GLY A 48 12.71 -0.71 10.37
N GLU A 49 11.68 -0.86 9.54
CA GLU A 49 10.39 -1.43 9.94
C GLU A 49 10.17 -2.82 9.33
N ALA A 50 11.16 -3.71 9.51
CA ALA A 50 11.14 -5.06 8.94
C ALA A 50 9.90 -5.89 9.35
N ALA A 51 9.34 -5.64 10.53
CA ALA A 51 8.12 -6.30 11.00
C ALA A 51 6.88 -5.87 10.18
N GLU A 52 6.77 -4.59 9.82
CA GLU A 52 5.69 -4.09 8.96
C GLU A 52 5.83 -4.60 7.52
N ALA A 53 7.07 -4.74 7.03
CA ALA A 53 7.33 -5.37 5.73
C ALA A 53 6.90 -6.86 5.74
N ASP A 54 7.21 -7.59 6.81
CA ASP A 54 6.79 -8.98 6.95
C ASP A 54 5.26 -9.09 7.02
N ARG A 55 4.60 -8.22 7.79
CA ARG A 55 3.13 -8.13 7.85
C ARG A 55 2.52 -7.88 6.47
N LEU A 56 3.08 -6.96 5.69
CA LEU A 56 2.62 -6.69 4.31
C LEU A 56 2.71 -7.93 3.42
N CYS A 57 3.83 -8.65 3.43
CA CYS A 57 4.02 -9.88 2.66
C CYS A 57 3.10 -11.01 3.11
N GLU A 58 2.90 -11.18 4.42
CA GLU A 58 1.97 -12.16 4.99
C GLU A 58 0.53 -11.90 4.55
N GLN A 59 0.10 -10.64 4.56
CA GLN A 59 -1.23 -10.27 4.09
C GLN A 59 -1.40 -10.50 2.59
N TRP A 60 -0.40 -10.18 1.78
CA TRP A 60 -0.42 -10.49 0.35
C TRP A 60 -0.57 -12.01 0.10
N LEU A 61 0.16 -12.85 0.85
CA LEU A 61 0.01 -14.31 0.74
C LEU A 61 -1.40 -14.76 1.11
N ALA A 62 -1.93 -14.23 2.21
CA ALA A 62 -3.24 -14.62 2.74
C ALA A 62 -4.38 -14.26 1.78
N VAL A 63 -4.36 -13.06 1.20
CA VAL A 63 -5.46 -12.58 0.35
C VAL A 63 -5.36 -13.03 -1.11
N THR A 64 -4.15 -13.35 -1.59
CA THR A 64 -3.95 -13.76 -2.99
C THR A 64 -3.77 -15.26 -3.17
N GLU A 65 -3.42 -15.99 -2.09
CA GLU A 65 -3.10 -17.42 -2.08
C GLU A 65 -1.97 -17.83 -3.06
N ARG A 66 -1.24 -16.86 -3.62
CA ARG A 66 -0.15 -17.08 -4.57
C ARG A 66 1.11 -17.56 -3.84
N PRO A 67 2.00 -18.29 -4.52
CA PRO A 67 3.24 -18.74 -3.89
C PRO A 67 4.18 -17.57 -3.57
N ALA A 68 4.85 -17.61 -2.42
CA ALA A 68 5.83 -16.60 -1.99
C ALA A 68 6.93 -16.32 -3.02
N ALA A 69 7.25 -17.30 -3.89
CA ALA A 69 8.18 -17.14 -5.00
C ALA A 69 7.78 -16.03 -5.99
N ALA A 70 6.50 -15.65 -6.06
CA ALA A 70 6.04 -14.57 -6.93
C ALA A 70 6.53 -13.19 -6.46
N LEU A 71 6.60 -12.94 -5.14
CA LEU A 71 7.17 -11.70 -4.58
C LEU A 71 8.66 -11.55 -4.89
N VAL A 72 9.36 -12.66 -5.13
CA VAL A 72 10.81 -12.70 -5.38
C VAL A 72 11.13 -13.18 -6.80
N ALA A 73 10.23 -12.92 -7.75
CA ALA A 73 10.46 -13.27 -9.15
C ALA A 73 11.59 -12.45 -9.80
N ASP A 74 11.78 -11.21 -9.36
CA ASP A 74 12.91 -10.36 -9.78
C ASP A 74 14.20 -10.74 -9.02
N PRO A 75 15.33 -11.03 -9.71
CA PRO A 75 16.57 -11.41 -9.05
C PRO A 75 17.18 -10.37 -8.09
N LEU A 76 16.97 -9.07 -8.32
CA LEU A 76 17.44 -8.01 -7.40
C LEU A 76 16.60 -8.00 -6.13
N ILE A 77 15.28 -8.13 -6.27
CA ILE A 77 14.36 -8.20 -5.12
C ILE A 77 14.64 -9.46 -4.29
N ALA A 78 14.74 -10.61 -4.95
CA ALA A 78 15.05 -11.90 -4.31
C ALA A 78 16.36 -11.82 -3.50
N ARG A 79 17.38 -11.18 -4.07
CA ARG A 79 18.66 -10.96 -3.40
C ARG A 79 18.53 -10.04 -2.19
N GLY A 80 17.80 -8.92 -2.32
CA GLY A 80 17.59 -7.98 -1.22
C GLY A 80 16.97 -8.66 0.00
N PHE A 81 15.90 -9.44 -0.21
CA PHE A 81 15.29 -10.22 0.88
C PHE A 81 16.26 -11.24 1.48
N ALA A 82 16.99 -12.00 0.65
CA ALA A 82 17.92 -13.00 1.13
C ALA A 82 19.06 -12.39 1.98
N VAL A 83 19.55 -11.21 1.59
CA VAL A 83 20.52 -10.43 2.37
C VAL A 83 19.92 -9.98 3.71
N PHE A 84 18.70 -9.44 3.72
CA PHE A 84 18.06 -9.02 4.97
C PHE A 84 17.75 -10.18 5.90
N PHE A 85 17.33 -11.34 5.39
CA PHE A 85 17.09 -12.53 6.23
C PHE A 85 18.36 -12.98 6.96
N VAL A 86 19.51 -12.92 6.29
CA VAL A 86 20.79 -13.24 6.94
C VAL A 86 21.23 -12.15 7.90
N ALA A 87 21.12 -10.87 7.52
CA ALA A 87 21.51 -9.76 8.37
C ALA A 87 20.71 -9.73 9.69
N ARG A 88 19.39 -9.99 9.64
CA ARG A 88 18.52 -10.06 10.81
C ARG A 88 18.50 -11.42 11.52
N GLN A 89 19.15 -12.44 10.95
CA GLN A 89 19.18 -13.82 11.43
C GLN A 89 17.79 -14.47 11.62
N VAL A 90 16.80 -14.02 10.84
CA VAL A 90 15.42 -14.54 10.89
C VAL A 90 14.91 -14.70 9.47
N THR A 91 14.39 -15.88 9.15
CA THR A 91 13.57 -16.10 7.95
C THR A 91 12.10 -15.98 8.35
N PRO A 92 11.34 -15.03 7.78
CA PRO A 92 9.93 -14.85 8.12
C PRO A 92 9.08 -16.02 7.62
N ALA A 93 7.92 -16.22 8.25
CA ALA A 93 7.03 -17.33 7.90
C ALA A 93 6.56 -17.25 6.44
N TRP A 94 6.27 -16.04 5.94
CA TRP A 94 5.87 -15.83 4.54
C TRP A 94 6.91 -16.35 3.54
N ALA A 95 8.20 -16.33 3.89
CA ALA A 95 9.29 -16.74 3.00
C ALA A 95 9.53 -18.25 2.97
N ALA A 96 8.74 -19.08 3.68
CA ALA A 96 8.96 -20.53 3.77
C ALA A 96 8.96 -21.25 2.40
N GLY A 97 8.26 -20.69 1.39
CA GLY A 97 8.22 -21.22 0.02
C GLY A 97 9.28 -20.66 -0.93
N VAL A 98 10.15 -19.76 -0.47
CA VAL A 98 11.20 -19.14 -1.30
C VAL A 98 12.42 -20.05 -1.37
N PRO A 99 12.89 -20.42 -2.58
CA PRO A 99 14.12 -21.22 -2.72
C PRO A 99 15.32 -20.51 -2.09
N PRO A 100 16.17 -21.20 -1.31
CA PRO A 100 17.36 -20.60 -0.73
C PRO A 100 18.34 -20.19 -1.83
N LEU A 101 18.92 -19.00 -1.70
CA LEU A 101 19.93 -18.47 -2.62
C LEU A 101 21.35 -18.76 -2.10
N ASP A 102 22.28 -19.04 -3.01
CA ASP A 102 23.72 -18.98 -2.71
C ASP A 102 24.14 -17.52 -2.59
N LEU A 103 24.11 -17.00 -1.36
CA LEU A 103 24.43 -15.59 -1.11
C LEU A 103 25.81 -15.18 -1.60
N ALA A 104 26.81 -16.05 -1.56
CA ALA A 104 28.14 -15.69 -2.06
C ALA A 104 28.12 -15.52 -3.59
N ALA A 105 27.40 -16.38 -4.31
CA ALA A 105 27.20 -16.22 -5.75
C ALA A 105 26.37 -14.97 -6.07
N GLU A 106 25.32 -14.72 -5.30
CA GLU A 106 24.45 -13.56 -5.46
C GLU A 106 25.18 -12.25 -5.19
N GLN A 107 26.02 -12.17 -4.16
CA GLN A 107 26.85 -10.98 -3.89
C GLN A 107 27.81 -10.68 -5.05
N ARG A 108 28.43 -11.72 -5.63
CA ARG A 108 29.25 -11.55 -6.85
C ARG A 108 28.43 -11.11 -8.05
N ALA A 109 27.19 -11.58 -8.18
CA ALA A 109 26.29 -11.15 -9.25
C ALA A 109 25.83 -9.69 -9.05
N HIS A 110 25.60 -9.30 -7.80
CA HIS A 110 25.19 -7.95 -7.45
C HIS A 110 26.27 -6.91 -7.72
N ARG A 111 27.51 -7.18 -7.29
CA ARG A 111 28.65 -6.29 -7.60
C ARG A 111 28.84 -6.12 -9.10
N ARG A 112 28.66 -7.18 -9.89
CA ARG A 112 28.67 -7.09 -11.36
C ARG A 112 27.52 -6.26 -11.91
N TYR A 113 26.34 -6.36 -11.32
CA TYR A 113 25.19 -5.53 -11.68
C TYR A 113 25.44 -4.05 -11.40
N LEU A 114 25.97 -3.70 -10.23
CA LEU A 114 26.25 -2.30 -9.86
C LEU A 114 27.35 -1.68 -10.74
N ALA A 115 28.35 -2.48 -11.12
CA ALA A 115 29.40 -2.05 -12.04
C ALA A 115 28.96 -1.97 -13.52
N ARG A 116 27.76 -2.47 -13.86
CA ARG A 116 27.31 -2.54 -15.25
C ARG A 116 26.86 -1.16 -15.76
N PRO A 117 27.37 -0.70 -16.91
CA PRO A 117 26.83 0.46 -17.62
C PRO A 117 25.34 0.31 -17.89
N ASP A 118 24.61 1.43 -17.92
CA ASP A 118 23.23 1.38 -18.38
C ASP A 118 23.17 1.19 -19.90
N PRO A 119 22.27 0.33 -20.39
CA PRO A 119 22.07 0.19 -21.81
C PRO A 119 21.56 1.52 -22.37
N THR A 120 22.35 2.13 -23.27
CA THR A 120 21.99 3.39 -23.94
C THR A 120 20.78 3.23 -24.85
N VAL A 121 20.39 1.99 -25.16
CA VAL A 121 19.24 1.62 -25.96
C VAL A 121 18.31 0.73 -25.12
N PRO A 122 17.02 1.11 -24.91
CA PRO A 122 16.06 0.29 -24.20
C PRO A 122 15.93 -1.11 -24.81
N ALA A 123 15.87 -2.14 -23.97
CA ALA A 123 15.62 -3.51 -24.42
C ALA A 123 14.30 -3.58 -25.20
N GLY A 124 14.34 -4.10 -26.43
CA GLY A 124 13.16 -4.24 -27.29
C GLY A 124 12.83 -3.05 -28.19
N LEU A 125 13.58 -1.92 -28.13
CA LEU A 125 13.32 -0.73 -28.97
C LEU A 125 13.26 -1.04 -30.47
N PHE A 126 14.00 -2.05 -30.92
CA PHE A 126 14.08 -2.45 -32.33
C PHE A 126 13.47 -3.84 -32.62
N GLY A 127 12.99 -4.57 -31.60
CA GLY A 127 12.52 -5.96 -31.72
C GLY A 127 13.44 -6.87 -32.55
N ASP A 128 12.88 -7.86 -33.25
CA ASP A 128 13.60 -8.76 -34.18
C ASP A 128 13.84 -8.16 -35.58
N SER A 129 13.68 -6.83 -35.72
CA SER A 129 13.76 -6.18 -37.01
C SER A 129 15.15 -6.36 -37.65
N PRO A 130 15.25 -6.38 -38.99
CA PRO A 130 16.54 -6.37 -39.68
C PRO A 130 17.43 -5.18 -39.29
N ALA A 131 16.83 -4.04 -38.93
CA ALA A 131 17.52 -2.87 -38.41
C ALA A 131 18.10 -3.11 -37.00
N GLY A 132 17.33 -3.79 -36.12
CA GLY A 132 17.81 -4.21 -34.79
C GLY A 132 19.03 -5.12 -34.86
N ARG A 133 19.05 -6.08 -35.80
CA ARG A 133 20.21 -6.99 -36.01
C ARG A 133 21.46 -6.29 -36.55
N LEU A 134 21.30 -5.21 -37.32
CA LEU A 134 22.40 -4.39 -37.83
C LEU A 134 22.96 -3.43 -36.77
N LEU A 135 22.11 -2.94 -35.87
CA LEU A 135 22.48 -1.98 -34.84
C LEU A 135 22.92 -2.64 -33.52
N ALA A 136 22.55 -3.90 -33.26
CA ALA A 136 22.95 -4.61 -32.05
C ALA A 136 24.47 -4.60 -31.77
N PRO A 137 25.37 -4.85 -32.74
CA PRO A 137 26.82 -4.79 -32.50
C PRO A 137 27.34 -3.36 -32.25
N ILE A 138 26.61 -2.33 -32.69
CA ILE A 138 26.96 -0.92 -32.47
C ILE A 138 26.44 -0.49 -31.09
N ALA A 139 25.24 -0.91 -30.71
CA ALA A 139 24.69 -0.71 -29.38
C ALA A 139 25.55 -1.39 -28.31
N GLU A 140 25.93 -2.67 -28.49
CA GLU A 140 26.85 -3.38 -27.60
C GLU A 140 28.19 -2.64 -27.42
N ARG A 141 28.73 -2.07 -28.51
CA ARG A 141 29.99 -1.31 -28.46
C ARG A 141 29.85 0.09 -27.85
N MET A 142 28.65 0.67 -27.90
CA MET A 142 28.33 1.93 -27.22
C MET A 142 28.00 1.71 -25.73
N GLU A 143 27.52 0.53 -25.36
CA GLU A 143 27.29 0.12 -23.97
C GLU A 143 28.61 -0.06 -23.20
N ASP A 144 29.67 -0.56 -23.85
CA ASP A 144 31.01 -0.68 -23.25
C ASP A 144 31.64 0.67 -22.85
N ASP A 145 31.24 1.78 -23.50
CA ASP A 145 31.75 3.14 -23.27
C ASP A 145 30.79 4.04 -22.46
N ALA A 146 29.61 3.54 -22.08
CA ALA A 146 28.63 4.33 -21.34
C ALA A 146 28.99 4.42 -19.84
N PRO A 147 28.88 5.60 -19.21
CA PRO A 147 29.09 5.70 -17.77
C PRO A 147 28.01 4.91 -17.01
N ALA A 148 28.41 4.24 -15.93
CA ALA A 148 27.47 3.56 -15.04
C ALA A 148 26.43 4.53 -14.51
N ASP A 149 25.19 4.05 -14.33
CA ASP A 149 24.12 4.77 -13.67
C ASP A 149 24.65 5.38 -12.35
N PRO A 150 24.58 6.73 -12.19
CA PRO A 150 25.01 7.39 -10.97
C PRO A 150 24.44 6.75 -9.70
N SER A 151 23.22 6.23 -9.73
CA SER A 151 22.60 5.57 -8.58
C SER A 151 23.24 4.22 -8.26
N LYS A 152 23.60 3.42 -9.27
CA LYS A 152 24.34 2.15 -9.07
C LYS A 152 25.74 2.41 -8.52
N ARG A 153 26.41 3.44 -9.02
CA ARG A 153 27.74 3.84 -8.54
C ARG A 153 27.69 4.27 -7.08
N LEU A 154 26.72 5.09 -6.69
CA LEU A 154 26.52 5.50 -5.30
C LEU A 154 26.22 4.31 -4.38
N ALA A 155 25.41 3.34 -4.84
CA ALA A 155 25.15 2.11 -4.09
C ALA A 155 26.41 1.25 -3.88
N ALA A 156 27.27 1.16 -4.89
CA ALA A 156 28.56 0.45 -4.78
C ALA A 156 29.54 1.17 -3.84
N GLU A 157 29.68 2.49 -3.98
CA GLU A 157 30.54 3.31 -3.11
C GLU A 157 30.06 3.23 -1.65
N ALA A 158 28.74 3.16 -1.41
CA ALA A 158 28.18 3.03 -0.06
C ALA A 158 28.48 1.65 0.55
N GLU A 159 28.44 0.58 -0.23
CA GLU A 159 28.84 -0.76 0.21
C GLU A 159 30.34 -0.84 0.56
N ASP A 160 31.19 -0.19 -0.23
CA ASP A 160 32.63 -0.11 0.05
C ASP A 160 32.89 0.70 1.34
N ALA A 161 32.24 1.85 1.51
CA ALA A 161 32.33 2.65 2.74
C ALA A 161 31.82 1.87 3.97
N ALA A 162 30.73 1.10 3.84
CA ALA A 162 30.23 0.25 4.91
C ALA A 162 31.19 -0.89 5.25
N THR A 163 31.91 -1.43 4.25
CA THR A 163 32.98 -2.43 4.46
C THR A 163 34.13 -1.85 5.27
N GLU A 164 34.50 -0.59 5.02
CA GLU A 164 35.54 0.14 5.74
C GLU A 164 35.09 0.65 7.11
N GLY A 165 33.79 0.61 7.39
CA GLY A 165 33.20 1.11 8.63
C GLY A 165 33.06 2.64 8.68
N ASP A 166 33.15 3.33 7.54
CA ASP A 166 32.98 4.79 7.45
C ASP A 166 31.50 5.16 7.39
N ARG A 167 30.88 5.24 8.57
CA ARG A 167 29.45 5.55 8.69
C ARG A 167 29.10 6.93 8.13
N ALA A 168 29.97 7.92 8.29
CA ALA A 168 29.70 9.27 7.83
C ALA A 168 29.63 9.33 6.30
N LEU A 169 30.56 8.63 5.63
CA LEU A 169 30.55 8.52 4.17
C LEU A 169 29.34 7.72 3.67
N VAL A 170 28.93 6.65 4.37
CA VAL A 170 27.69 5.93 4.03
C VAL A 170 26.48 6.86 4.06
N ASP A 171 26.29 7.63 5.13
CA ASP A 171 25.14 8.53 5.27
C ASP A 171 25.15 9.63 4.19
N GLU A 172 26.33 10.14 3.81
CA GLU A 172 26.50 11.08 2.70
C GLU A 172 26.09 10.45 1.35
N LEU A 173 26.58 9.25 1.06
CA LEU A 173 26.31 8.55 -0.19
C LEU A 173 24.83 8.16 -0.32
N LEU A 174 24.19 7.72 0.77
CA LEU A 174 22.75 7.44 0.79
C LEU A 174 21.91 8.71 0.55
N THR A 175 22.34 9.86 1.11
CA THR A 175 21.71 11.16 0.84
C THR A 175 21.83 11.53 -0.64
N GLN A 176 23.01 11.34 -1.23
CA GLN A 176 23.22 11.60 -2.66
C GLN A 176 22.44 10.64 -3.56
N TRP A 177 22.26 9.39 -3.12
CA TRP A 177 21.46 8.38 -3.82
C TRP A 177 19.97 8.74 -3.78
N ALA A 178 19.45 9.07 -2.60
CA ALA A 178 18.06 9.45 -2.39
C ALA A 178 17.65 10.64 -3.27
N ALA A 179 18.51 11.66 -3.35
CA ALA A 179 18.30 12.81 -4.23
C ALA A 179 18.16 12.47 -5.73
N ARG A 180 18.53 11.25 -6.15
CA ARG A 180 18.48 10.76 -7.53
C ARG A 180 17.47 9.63 -7.74
N ALA A 181 16.87 9.11 -6.68
CA ALA A 181 16.03 7.92 -6.75
C ALA A 181 14.68 8.15 -7.47
N GLY A 182 14.27 9.42 -7.62
CA GLY A 182 12.98 9.81 -8.20
C GLY A 182 11.80 9.43 -7.30
N SER A 183 10.59 9.49 -7.84
CA SER A 183 9.36 9.17 -7.10
C SER A 183 9.17 7.68 -6.80
N LEU A 184 9.92 6.79 -7.47
CA LEU A 184 9.87 5.34 -7.28
C LEU A 184 11.27 4.80 -6.99
N PRO A 185 11.75 4.90 -5.74
CA PRO A 185 13.11 4.55 -5.39
C PRO A 185 13.36 3.04 -5.56
N ARG A 186 14.33 2.68 -6.41
CA ARG A 186 14.71 1.28 -6.68
C ARG A 186 15.61 0.71 -5.58
N VAL A 187 15.09 0.62 -4.36
CA VAL A 187 15.85 0.23 -3.15
C VAL A 187 16.43 -1.19 -3.19
N ALA A 188 15.95 -2.06 -4.08
CA ALA A 188 16.52 -3.40 -4.28
C ALA A 188 18.03 -3.35 -4.62
N MET A 189 18.51 -2.25 -5.22
CA MET A 189 19.95 -2.07 -5.48
C MET A 189 20.78 -1.81 -4.22
N LEU A 190 20.18 -1.23 -3.17
CA LEU A 190 20.82 -1.02 -1.88
C LEU A 190 20.62 -2.25 -0.97
N ALA A 191 19.42 -2.83 -0.98
CA ALA A 191 19.10 -4.02 -0.18
C ALA A 191 19.97 -5.23 -0.55
N GLY A 192 20.43 -5.31 -1.80
CA GLY A 192 21.34 -6.37 -2.25
C GLY A 192 22.77 -6.27 -1.71
N CYS A 193 23.15 -5.17 -1.08
CA CYS A 193 24.48 -4.91 -0.54
C CYS A 193 24.61 -5.49 0.89
N GLU A 194 25.46 -6.50 1.06
CA GLU A 194 25.59 -7.25 2.31
C GLU A 194 26.05 -6.38 3.49
N ARG A 195 27.00 -5.46 3.27
CA ARG A 195 27.56 -4.61 4.34
C ARG A 195 26.67 -3.43 4.68
N LEU A 196 25.85 -2.97 3.75
CA LEU A 196 24.81 -1.97 4.02
C LEU A 196 23.61 -2.53 4.79
N ALA A 197 23.33 -3.83 4.67
CA ALA A 197 22.10 -4.41 5.19
C ALA A 197 21.81 -4.12 6.68
N PRO A 198 22.77 -4.21 7.62
CA PRO A 198 22.51 -3.85 9.02
C PRO A 198 22.12 -2.38 9.19
N LEU A 199 22.75 -1.47 8.44
CA LEU A 199 22.45 -0.04 8.53
C LEU A 199 21.06 0.26 7.98
N LEU A 200 20.67 -0.39 6.89
CA LEU A 200 19.34 -0.28 6.29
C LEU A 200 18.25 -0.85 7.23
N LEU A 201 18.53 -1.98 7.90
CA LEU A 201 17.65 -2.53 8.93
C LEU A 201 17.50 -1.62 10.16
N ASP A 202 18.47 -0.73 10.40
CA ASP A 202 18.40 0.32 11.43
C ASP A 202 17.76 1.62 10.90
N GLY A 203 17.21 1.61 9.69
CA GLY A 203 16.52 2.75 9.09
C GLY A 203 17.43 3.82 8.50
N ALA A 204 18.62 3.45 8.01
CA ALA A 204 19.55 4.40 7.39
C ALA A 204 18.97 5.17 6.19
N LEU A 205 17.89 4.69 5.57
CA LEU A 205 17.23 5.44 4.50
C LEU A 205 16.23 6.48 5.00
N THR A 206 15.68 6.40 6.20
CA THR A 206 14.58 7.28 6.64
C THR A 206 14.93 8.77 6.53
N GLY A 207 16.13 9.15 6.97
CA GLY A 207 16.63 10.53 6.91
C GLY A 207 16.94 11.01 5.48
N PRO A 208 17.77 10.28 4.70
CA PRO A 208 17.99 10.55 3.28
C PRO A 208 16.69 10.63 2.47
N LEU A 209 15.71 9.83 2.88
CA LEU A 209 14.39 9.76 2.28
C LEU A 209 13.41 10.83 2.80
N GLY A 210 13.81 11.69 3.74
CA GLY A 210 12.92 12.73 4.27
C GLY A 210 11.56 12.21 4.81
N LEU A 211 11.46 10.92 5.14
CA LEU A 211 10.18 10.30 5.48
C LEU A 211 9.73 10.71 6.87
N GLU A 212 8.43 10.99 7.01
CA GLU A 212 7.85 11.30 8.31
C GLU A 212 7.85 10.07 9.25
N PRO A 213 7.91 10.30 10.59
CA PRO A 213 7.72 9.22 11.56
C PRO A 213 6.38 8.50 11.35
N GLY A 214 6.39 7.17 11.34
CA GLY A 214 5.19 6.37 11.11
C GLY A 214 4.85 6.12 9.63
N TRP A 215 5.64 6.68 8.71
CA TRP A 215 5.43 6.47 7.27
C TRP A 215 5.41 4.99 6.86
N PRO A 216 6.32 4.11 7.33
CA PRO A 216 6.32 2.72 6.90
C PRO A 216 5.06 1.95 7.34
N GLN A 217 4.55 2.22 8.55
CA GLN A 217 3.31 1.66 9.08
C GLN A 217 2.10 2.11 8.24
N ARG A 218 2.03 3.40 7.89
CA ARG A 218 0.99 3.94 7.02
C ARG A 218 1.05 3.30 5.62
N CYS A 219 2.23 3.25 5.01
CA CYS A 219 2.43 2.65 3.69
C CYS A 219 1.99 1.18 3.68
N ALA A 220 2.44 0.38 4.65
CA ALA A 220 2.01 -1.01 4.79
C ALA A 220 0.48 -1.11 4.98
N GLY A 221 -0.10 -0.29 5.86
CA GLY A 221 -1.54 -0.26 6.13
C GLY A 221 -2.40 0.05 4.90
N GLU A 222 -2.02 1.05 4.12
CA GLU A 222 -2.73 1.45 2.90
C GLU A 222 -2.62 0.38 1.80
N LEU A 223 -1.44 -0.21 1.60
CA LEU A 223 -1.26 -1.29 0.61
C LEU A 223 -2.00 -2.57 1.01
N ILE A 224 -2.01 -2.91 2.30
CA ILE A 224 -2.79 -4.02 2.85
C ILE A 224 -4.29 -3.79 2.61
N ALA A 225 -4.79 -2.57 2.86
CA ALA A 225 -6.18 -2.21 2.59
C ALA A 225 -6.52 -2.33 1.10
N ALA A 226 -5.63 -1.82 0.22
CA ALA A 226 -5.78 -1.93 -1.22
C ALA A 226 -5.81 -3.39 -1.71
N LEU A 227 -4.94 -4.25 -1.17
CA LEU A 227 -4.94 -5.68 -1.48
C LEU A 227 -6.26 -6.35 -1.14
N ARG A 228 -6.85 -6.05 0.01
CA ARG A 228 -8.15 -6.63 0.43
C ARG A 228 -9.33 -6.12 -0.35
N LEU A 229 -9.29 -4.85 -0.75
CA LEU A 229 -10.31 -4.29 -1.63
C LEU A 229 -10.29 -4.99 -2.99
N ARG A 230 -9.10 -5.28 -3.51
CA ARG A 230 -8.93 -5.99 -4.79
C ARG A 230 -9.23 -7.49 -4.71
N TYR A 231 -8.76 -8.15 -3.66
CA TYR A 231 -8.91 -9.59 -3.44
C TYR A 231 -9.79 -9.80 -2.20
N PRO A 232 -11.11 -9.56 -2.30
CA PRO A 232 -12.01 -9.80 -1.19
C PRO A 232 -11.95 -11.27 -0.80
N ALA A 233 -11.91 -11.54 0.51
CA ALA A 233 -11.90 -12.91 1.01
C ALA A 233 -13.10 -13.68 0.44
N THR A 234 -12.83 -14.83 -0.18
CA THR A 234 -13.86 -15.75 -0.67
C THR A 234 -14.49 -16.60 0.46
N GLY A 235 -14.14 -16.30 1.72
CA GLY A 235 -14.74 -16.92 2.89
C GLY A 235 -16.26 -16.70 2.91
N GLU A 236 -16.98 -17.65 3.52
CA GLU A 236 -18.41 -17.48 3.75
C GLU A 236 -18.63 -16.13 4.45
N PRO A 237 -19.46 -15.22 3.89
CA PRO A 237 -19.69 -13.93 4.50
C PRO A 237 -20.15 -14.16 5.94
N ARG A 238 -19.49 -13.52 6.91
CA ARG A 238 -19.96 -13.54 8.29
C ARG A 238 -21.41 -13.08 8.29
N THR A 239 -22.31 -14.01 8.59
CA THR A 239 -23.72 -13.69 8.72
C THR A 239 -23.92 -13.14 10.12
N ALA A 240 -23.68 -11.85 10.30
CA ALA A 240 -24.21 -11.18 11.49
C ALA A 240 -25.73 -11.35 11.45
N THR A 241 -26.32 -11.93 12.49
CA THR A 241 -27.74 -12.26 12.52
C THR A 241 -28.57 -11.02 12.89
N SER A 242 -27.93 -10.00 13.50
CA SER A 242 -28.56 -8.74 13.93
C SER A 242 -27.67 -7.52 13.68
N TRP A 243 -28.23 -6.31 13.81
CA TRP A 243 -27.46 -5.05 13.76
C TRP A 243 -26.52 -4.88 14.94
N ARG A 244 -26.95 -5.23 16.15
CA ARG A 244 -26.12 -5.11 17.37
C ARG A 244 -24.86 -5.95 17.24
N GLU A 245 -25.03 -7.21 16.81
CA GLU A 245 -23.93 -8.13 16.56
C GLU A 245 -22.96 -7.60 15.50
N LEU A 246 -23.46 -7.06 14.39
CA LEU A 246 -22.62 -6.49 13.34
C LEU A 246 -21.77 -5.31 13.85
N ILE A 247 -22.39 -4.40 14.60
CA ILE A 247 -21.70 -3.22 15.15
C ILE A 247 -20.66 -3.64 16.20
N GLU A 248 -20.99 -4.57 17.09
CA GLU A 248 -20.05 -5.11 18.06
C GLU A 248 -18.85 -5.79 17.39
N GLN A 249 -19.08 -6.57 16.33
CA GLN A 249 -18.01 -7.20 15.55
C GLN A 249 -17.11 -6.16 14.88
N ILE A 250 -17.67 -5.12 14.26
CA ILE A 250 -16.90 -4.02 13.65
C ILE A 250 -16.04 -3.31 14.70
N LEU A 251 -16.63 -2.90 15.82
CA LEU A 251 -15.91 -2.17 16.88
C LEU A 251 -14.84 -3.04 17.55
N SER A 252 -15.09 -4.34 17.69
CA SER A 252 -14.10 -5.29 18.19
C SER A 252 -12.96 -5.50 17.20
N ALA A 253 -13.24 -5.57 15.90
CA ALA A 253 -12.21 -5.75 14.87
C ALA A 253 -11.31 -4.52 14.69
N ARG A 254 -11.81 -3.33 15.06
CA ARG A 254 -11.03 -2.08 15.09
C ARG A 254 -10.10 -1.96 16.30
N ALA A 255 -10.27 -2.79 17.32
CA ALA A 255 -9.43 -2.72 18.51
C ALA A 255 -7.99 -3.13 18.20
N THR A 256 -7.03 -2.37 18.71
CA THR A 256 -5.60 -2.70 18.65
C THR A 256 -5.04 -2.81 20.06
N ALA A 257 -3.77 -3.21 20.19
CA ALA A 257 -3.11 -3.26 21.49
C ALA A 257 -3.12 -1.91 22.23
N ASP A 258 -3.11 -0.81 21.47
CA ASP A 258 -3.09 0.57 21.99
C ASP A 258 -4.45 1.26 22.01
N LEU A 259 -5.47 0.69 21.34
CA LEU A 259 -6.82 1.23 21.26
C LEU A 259 -7.85 0.16 21.70
N PRO A 260 -8.39 0.23 22.93
CA PRO A 260 -9.36 -0.75 23.40
C PRO A 260 -10.66 -0.66 22.59
N PRO A 261 -11.45 -1.76 22.53
CA PRO A 261 -12.69 -1.81 21.77
C PRO A 261 -13.65 -0.71 22.24
N ALA A 262 -14.04 0.16 21.31
CA ALA A 262 -15.00 1.21 21.60
C ALA A 262 -16.38 0.60 21.87
N GLN A 263 -17.15 1.23 22.77
CA GLN A 263 -18.55 0.88 22.94
C GLN A 263 -19.38 1.51 21.80
N PRO A 264 -20.40 0.80 21.30
CA PRO A 264 -21.30 1.38 20.30
C PRO A 264 -22.00 2.62 20.88
N PRO A 265 -22.13 3.70 20.08
CA PRO A 265 -23.02 4.80 20.41
C PRO A 265 -24.41 4.29 20.79
N ALA A 266 -25.06 4.98 21.73
CA ALA A 266 -26.45 4.67 22.05
C ALA A 266 -27.32 4.84 20.79
N GLY A 267 -28.28 3.94 20.59
CA GLY A 267 -29.23 4.05 19.48
C GLY A 267 -30.08 5.32 19.54
N ALA A 268 -30.41 5.86 18.37
CA ALA A 268 -31.28 7.01 18.21
C ALA A 268 -32.69 6.67 18.67
N SER A 269 -33.33 7.61 19.37
CA SER A 269 -34.75 7.46 19.70
C SER A 269 -35.62 7.54 18.45
N ALA A 270 -36.79 6.89 18.46
CA ALA A 270 -37.75 6.98 17.35
C ALA A 270 -38.15 8.43 17.02
N ALA A 271 -38.19 9.31 18.04
CA ALA A 271 -38.46 10.74 17.85
C ALA A 271 -37.31 11.47 17.15
N ALA A 272 -36.04 11.09 17.43
CA ALA A 272 -34.88 11.66 16.75
C ALA A 272 -34.82 11.24 15.28
N ILE A 273 -35.12 9.97 14.99
CA ILE A 273 -35.22 9.46 13.61
C ILE A 273 -36.34 10.19 12.85
N ALA A 274 -37.54 10.31 13.44
CA ALA A 274 -38.65 11.03 12.83
C ALA A 274 -38.31 12.51 12.58
N ALA A 275 -37.66 13.19 13.53
CA ALA A 275 -37.22 14.56 13.36
C ALA A 275 -36.18 14.72 12.23
N ALA A 276 -35.31 13.73 12.04
CA ALA A 276 -34.38 13.70 10.92
C ALA A 276 -35.13 13.54 9.59
N GLU A 277 -36.07 12.60 9.50
CA GLU A 277 -36.91 12.39 8.30
C GLU A 277 -37.73 13.64 7.93
N ASP A 278 -38.32 14.32 8.92
CA ASP A 278 -39.05 15.58 8.73
C ASP A 278 -38.12 16.70 8.20
N ARG A 279 -36.91 16.79 8.76
CA ARG A 279 -35.89 17.78 8.35
C ARG A 279 -35.39 17.53 6.94
N LEU A 280 -35.16 16.27 6.59
CA LEU A 280 -34.72 15.84 5.26
C LEU A 280 -35.88 15.82 4.23
N ARG A 281 -37.14 15.90 4.69
CA ARG A 281 -38.37 15.80 3.90
C ARG A 281 -38.47 14.50 3.09
N LEU A 282 -37.98 13.42 3.66
CA LEU A 282 -37.99 12.08 3.08
C LEU A 282 -38.03 11.04 4.20
N ARG A 283 -38.53 9.85 3.89
CA ARG A 283 -38.42 8.70 4.78
C ARG A 283 -37.09 8.00 4.49
N LEU A 284 -36.33 7.70 5.53
CA LEU A 284 -35.08 6.96 5.41
C LEU A 284 -35.36 5.49 5.04
N PRO A 285 -34.39 4.79 4.42
CA PRO A 285 -34.45 3.35 4.23
C PRO A 285 -34.73 2.60 5.54
N ASP A 286 -35.53 1.53 5.51
CA ASP A 286 -35.88 0.79 6.72
C ASP A 286 -34.65 0.14 7.37
N ASP A 287 -33.70 -0.37 6.58
CA ASP A 287 -32.43 -0.92 7.05
C ASP A 287 -31.56 0.14 7.77
N TYR A 288 -31.51 1.37 7.24
CA TYR A 288 -30.78 2.47 7.88
C TYR A 288 -31.49 2.98 9.15
N ARG A 289 -32.83 2.97 9.19
CA ARG A 289 -33.61 3.29 10.40
C ARG A 289 -33.35 2.26 11.50
N ASP A 290 -33.30 0.98 11.13
CA ASP A 290 -32.98 -0.11 12.06
C ASP A 290 -31.54 0.00 12.59
N PHE A 291 -30.58 0.38 11.75
CA PHE A 291 -29.22 0.71 12.19
C PHE A 291 -29.22 1.86 13.21
N LEU A 292 -29.83 3.00 12.89
CA LEU A 292 -29.86 4.17 13.78
C LEU A 292 -30.52 3.86 15.11
N ALA A 293 -31.57 3.03 15.13
CA ALA A 293 -32.23 2.59 16.36
C ALA A 293 -31.32 1.74 17.27
N VAL A 294 -30.26 1.12 16.72
CA VAL A 294 -29.27 0.35 17.47
C VAL A 294 -28.03 1.18 17.81
N SER A 295 -27.57 2.03 16.90
CA SER A 295 -26.41 2.91 17.07
C SER A 295 -26.61 4.24 16.33
N ASP A 296 -26.60 5.35 17.05
CA ASP A 296 -26.75 6.69 16.48
C ASP A 296 -25.41 7.19 15.88
N GLY A 297 -25.08 6.66 14.70
CA GLY A 297 -23.79 6.85 14.05
C GLY A 297 -22.77 5.75 14.39
N LEU A 298 -21.55 5.91 13.91
CA LEU A 298 -20.44 4.98 14.11
C LEU A 298 -19.13 5.77 14.05
N PRO A 299 -18.18 5.59 14.99
CA PRO A 299 -16.87 6.25 14.94
C PRO A 299 -16.12 5.96 13.63
N ALA A 300 -15.21 6.85 13.22
CA ALA A 300 -14.30 6.58 12.10
C ALA A 300 -13.30 5.48 12.45
N ASP A 301 -12.72 4.87 11.42
CA ASP A 301 -11.44 4.15 11.49
C ASP A 301 -10.51 4.59 10.34
N VAL A 302 -9.44 3.82 10.10
CA VAL A 302 -8.41 4.13 9.09
C VAL A 302 -8.97 4.18 7.66
N VAL A 303 -9.95 3.33 7.34
CA VAL A 303 -10.46 3.15 5.97
C VAL A 303 -11.93 3.51 5.83
N PHE A 304 -12.62 3.79 6.93
CA PHE A 304 -14.05 4.06 6.95
C PHE A 304 -14.39 5.34 7.72
N PRO A 305 -15.07 6.31 7.09
CA PRO A 305 -15.36 7.60 7.70
C PRO A 305 -16.36 7.46 8.86
N ARG A 306 -16.36 8.45 9.76
CA ARG A 306 -17.36 8.51 10.84
C ARG A 306 -18.76 8.58 10.23
N LEU A 307 -19.66 7.70 10.66
CA LEU A 307 -21.07 7.80 10.32
C LEU A 307 -21.77 8.82 11.22
N LEU A 308 -22.59 9.64 10.59
CA LEU A 308 -23.31 10.75 11.20
C LEU A 308 -24.49 10.25 12.05
N ALA A 309 -24.73 10.90 13.18
CA ALA A 309 -25.93 10.71 13.97
C ALA A 309 -27.18 11.21 13.22
N ALA A 310 -28.38 10.78 13.63
CA ALA A 310 -29.65 11.19 13.05
C ALA A 310 -29.82 12.73 13.00
N THR A 311 -29.28 13.44 14.00
CA THR A 311 -29.32 14.90 14.07
C THR A 311 -28.36 15.59 13.10
N GLU A 312 -27.33 14.87 12.63
CA GLU A 312 -26.26 15.39 11.78
C GLU A 312 -26.49 15.08 10.29
N LEU A 313 -27.41 14.19 9.94
CA LEU A 313 -27.68 13.81 8.54
C LEU A 313 -27.98 15.04 7.67
N GLU A 314 -27.44 15.09 6.46
CA GLU A 314 -27.61 16.23 5.55
C GLU A 314 -28.28 15.82 4.23
N SER A 315 -29.11 16.70 3.68
CA SER A 315 -29.69 16.50 2.35
C SER A 315 -28.65 16.79 1.27
N GLY A 316 -28.45 15.81 0.39
CA GLY A 316 -27.66 15.92 -0.83
C GLY A 316 -28.50 16.23 -2.08
N PRO A 317 -27.84 16.41 -3.23
CA PRO A 317 -28.51 16.59 -4.51
C PRO A 317 -29.45 15.42 -4.84
N ARG A 318 -30.54 15.70 -5.55
CA ARG A 318 -31.51 14.68 -6.03
C ARG A 318 -32.13 13.82 -4.93
N GLY A 319 -32.23 14.33 -3.71
CA GLY A 319 -32.83 13.61 -2.58
C GLY A 319 -31.90 12.57 -1.95
N ALA A 320 -30.61 12.59 -2.29
CA ALA A 320 -29.61 11.81 -1.57
C ALA A 320 -29.49 12.30 -0.11
N VAL A 321 -28.99 11.45 0.78
CA VAL A 321 -28.71 11.79 2.18
C VAL A 321 -27.24 11.49 2.46
N VAL A 322 -26.49 12.47 2.93
CA VAL A 322 -25.10 12.27 3.38
C VAL A 322 -25.14 11.64 4.76
N ILE A 323 -24.49 10.49 4.91
CA ILE A 323 -24.53 9.67 6.14
C ILE A 323 -23.16 9.50 6.80
N SER A 324 -22.09 10.03 6.21
CA SER A 324 -20.76 10.07 6.82
C SER A 324 -20.19 11.48 6.83
N GLU A 325 -19.19 11.71 7.69
CA GLU A 325 -18.32 12.87 7.55
C GLU A 325 -17.66 12.89 6.16
N ARG A 326 -17.46 14.10 5.64
CA ARG A 326 -16.70 14.33 4.42
C ARG A 326 -15.23 14.45 4.78
N THR A 327 -14.44 13.53 4.26
CA THR A 327 -12.98 13.52 4.46
C THR A 327 -12.27 13.91 3.16
N SER A 328 -10.95 14.06 3.24
CA SER A 328 -10.08 14.17 2.05
C SER A 328 -10.10 12.91 1.18
N HIS A 329 -10.56 11.77 1.70
CA HIS A 329 -10.57 10.49 1.00
C HIS A 329 -11.93 10.18 0.37
N GLY A 330 -13.02 10.61 1.00
CA GLY A 330 -14.35 10.28 0.51
C GLY A 330 -15.50 10.60 1.45
N PHE A 331 -16.70 10.17 1.05
CA PHE A 331 -17.93 10.22 1.87
C PHE A 331 -18.98 9.22 1.38
N ILE A 332 -19.96 8.93 2.23
CA ILE A 332 -21.00 7.93 2.00
C ILE A 332 -22.36 8.60 1.93
N THR A 333 -23.18 8.19 0.96
CA THR A 333 -24.53 8.70 0.75
C THR A 333 -25.56 7.60 0.54
N LEU A 334 -26.78 7.82 1.03
CA LEU A 334 -27.96 7.07 0.64
C LEU A 334 -28.59 7.75 -0.57
N VAL A 335 -28.78 7.01 -1.66
CA VAL A 335 -29.35 7.54 -2.90
C VAL A 335 -30.67 6.83 -3.20
N PRO A 336 -31.79 7.56 -3.33
CA PRO A 336 -33.07 6.95 -3.68
C PRO A 336 -33.05 6.47 -5.15
N THR A 337 -33.53 5.26 -5.36
CA THR A 337 -33.75 4.64 -6.67
C THR A 337 -35.25 4.43 -6.92
N ASP A 338 -35.66 4.32 -8.19
CA ASP A 338 -37.06 4.11 -8.60
C ASP A 338 -38.11 4.97 -7.87
N GLY A 339 -37.97 6.30 -7.97
CA GLY A 339 -38.92 7.24 -7.36
C GLY A 339 -38.99 7.14 -5.84
N ALA A 340 -37.87 6.82 -5.19
CA ALA A 340 -37.70 6.64 -3.75
C ALA A 340 -38.43 5.43 -3.14
N ARG A 341 -38.66 4.39 -3.95
CA ARG A 341 -39.18 3.09 -3.47
C ARG A 341 -38.09 2.14 -2.99
N SER A 342 -36.88 2.33 -3.50
CA SER A 342 -35.68 1.61 -3.11
C SER A 342 -34.55 2.62 -2.90
N TRP A 343 -33.49 2.16 -2.25
CA TRP A 343 -32.33 2.99 -1.94
C TRP A 343 -31.08 2.18 -2.22
N HIS A 344 -30.01 2.87 -2.59
CA HIS A 344 -28.68 2.30 -2.68
C HIS A 344 -27.75 3.12 -1.81
N VAL A 345 -26.66 2.51 -1.37
CA VAL A 345 -25.61 3.24 -0.67
C VAL A 345 -24.46 3.46 -1.63
N VAL A 346 -24.06 4.72 -1.77
CA VAL A 346 -22.95 5.10 -2.63
C VAL A 346 -21.83 5.60 -1.75
N GLU A 347 -20.74 4.84 -1.76
CA GLU A 347 -19.45 5.26 -1.22
C GLU A 347 -18.69 5.97 -2.34
N TRP A 348 -18.29 7.20 -2.09
CA TRP A 348 -17.51 8.00 -3.03
C TRP A 348 -16.12 8.21 -2.46
N ASP A 349 -15.13 7.77 -3.22
CA ASP A 349 -13.70 7.91 -2.96
C ASP A 349 -13.06 8.80 -4.04
N ASN A 350 -12.20 9.72 -3.63
CA ASN A 350 -11.53 10.68 -4.53
C ASN A 350 -10.61 10.01 -5.55
N VAL A 351 -10.05 8.84 -5.21
CA VAL A 351 -9.08 8.08 -6.00
C VAL A 351 -9.77 6.97 -6.78
N LEU A 352 -10.67 6.23 -6.12
CA LEU A 352 -11.29 5.00 -6.67
C LEU A 352 -12.64 5.25 -7.36
N GLY A 353 -13.20 6.44 -7.21
CA GLY A 353 -14.51 6.78 -7.75
C GLY A 353 -15.65 6.30 -6.87
N ALA A 354 -16.75 5.85 -7.48
CA ALA A 354 -17.98 5.52 -6.74
C ALA A 354 -18.22 4.01 -6.69
N THR A 355 -18.37 3.47 -5.48
CA THR A 355 -18.84 2.11 -5.23
C THR A 355 -20.31 2.14 -4.82
N VAL A 356 -21.12 1.24 -5.37
CA VAL A 356 -22.56 1.17 -5.10
C VAL A 356 -22.89 -0.14 -4.39
N HIS A 357 -23.53 -0.04 -3.25
CA HIS A 357 -24.03 -1.15 -2.46
C HIS A 357 -25.55 -1.20 -2.54
N GLU A 358 -26.09 -2.43 -2.55
CA GLU A 358 -27.53 -2.67 -2.63
C GLU A 358 -28.27 -2.00 -1.47
N ASP A 359 -27.76 -2.13 -0.25
CA ASP A 359 -28.31 -1.52 0.96
C ASP A 359 -27.21 -1.18 1.98
N PHE A 360 -27.59 -0.56 3.10
CA PHE A 360 -26.65 -0.13 4.12
C PHE A 360 -26.08 -1.29 4.93
N ARG A 361 -26.82 -2.40 5.04
CA ARG A 361 -26.34 -3.62 5.71
C ARG A 361 -25.20 -4.25 4.93
N VAL A 362 -25.33 -4.34 3.60
CA VAL A 362 -24.29 -4.83 2.70
C VAL A 362 -23.02 -3.99 2.81
N LEU A 363 -23.14 -2.66 2.89
CA LEU A 363 -21.99 -1.79 3.13
C LEU A 363 -21.26 -2.17 4.45
N LEU A 364 -21.97 -2.28 5.57
CA LEU A 364 -21.34 -2.60 6.86
C LEU A 364 -20.79 -4.04 6.93
N LEU A 365 -21.43 -5.01 6.27
CA LEU A 365 -20.90 -6.37 6.16
C LEU A 365 -19.61 -6.40 5.33
N ASN A 366 -19.55 -5.66 4.22
CA ASN A 366 -18.34 -5.51 3.43
C ASN A 366 -17.24 -4.85 4.25
N HIS A 367 -17.56 -3.80 4.99
CA HIS A 367 -16.60 -3.14 5.87
C HIS A 367 -16.05 -4.07 6.95
N LEU A 368 -16.91 -4.87 7.61
CA LEU A 368 -16.47 -5.89 8.58
C LEU A 368 -15.51 -6.90 7.93
N SER A 369 -15.81 -7.37 6.72
CA SER A 369 -14.94 -8.30 5.98
C SER A 369 -13.55 -7.73 5.72
N LEU A 370 -13.43 -6.41 5.49
CA LEU A 370 -12.15 -5.72 5.32
C LEU A 370 -11.38 -5.56 6.65
N LEU A 371 -12.09 -5.42 7.77
CA LEU A 371 -11.48 -5.34 9.11
C LEU A 371 -11.02 -6.70 9.63
N ASP A 372 -11.78 -7.76 9.41
CA ASP A 372 -11.40 -9.11 9.86
C ASP A 372 -10.10 -9.59 9.21
N THR A 373 -9.90 -9.23 7.95
CA THR A 373 -8.66 -9.51 7.26
C THR A 373 -7.49 -8.68 7.83
N SER A 374 -7.74 -7.55 8.53
CA SER A 374 -6.74 -6.65 9.18
C SER A 374 -6.10 -7.13 10.46
N SER A 375 -6.78 -8.04 11.18
CA SER A 375 -6.49 -8.42 12.56
C SER A 375 -5.95 -9.85 12.71
N ALA A 376 -5.94 -10.64 11.63
CA ALA A 376 -5.17 -11.87 11.49
C ALA A 376 -3.81 -11.58 10.89
#